data_AF-A0A537Y290-F1
#
_entry.id   AF-A0A537Y290-F1
#
_cell.length_a   1.000
_cell.length_b   1.000
_cell.length_c   1.000
_cell.angle_alpha   90.00
_cell.angle_beta   90.00
_cell.angle_gamma   90.00
#
_symmetry.space_group_name_H-M   'P 1'
#
loop_
_entity.id
_entity.type
_entity.pdbx_description
1 polymer ?
#
loop_
_entity_poly.entity_id
_entity_poly.type
_entity_poly.pdbx_seq_one_letter_code
_entity_poly.pdbx_strand_id
1 'polypeptide(L)'
;MPDPERRPAFYAARAGGWRDWWTILHPPYTAWHLSYVVLGGCLAPHPDATRLVATLLAFFFAVGVAAHALDEAHGHPLRTRIPDRVLWLAAGAGLAAAVALGIAGVPRVGLGLLAFIIAGPVLVAGYNLELLGGRLHSDVGFAFSWGAFPALTGYFAQAERLDLVALLVAGGTFGLSYAQRSLSTPARLLRRRVIAVDGALTLEDGTVRRIDDRMLLDPLERALRALSWSMVTLAVALAVARLH
;
A
#
# COMPACT_ATOMS: atom_id res chain seq x y z
N MET A 1 -24.08 1.97 -25.76
CA MET A 1 -24.49 1.46 -24.43
C MET A 1 -23.39 1.81 -23.44
N PRO A 2 -23.69 2.24 -22.19
CA PRO A 2 -22.64 2.39 -21.20
C PRO A 2 -21.99 1.03 -20.96
N ASP A 3 -20.67 0.95 -21.09
CA ASP A 3 -19.85 -0.25 -20.95
C ASP A 3 -20.10 -0.93 -19.58
N PRO A 4 -20.30 -2.27 -19.50
CA PRO A 4 -20.64 -2.94 -18.26
C PRO A 4 -19.56 -2.72 -17.19
N GLU A 5 -19.89 -1.88 -16.20
CA GLU A 5 -19.16 -1.60 -14.97
C GLU A 5 -17.65 -1.31 -15.15
N ARG A 6 -17.29 -0.06 -15.49
CA ARG A 6 -15.94 0.48 -15.25
C ARG A 6 -15.60 0.41 -13.77
N ARG A 7 -15.02 -0.72 -13.36
CA ARG A 7 -14.55 -0.97 -12.00
C ARG A 7 -13.51 0.08 -11.62
N PRO A 8 -13.53 0.61 -10.38
CA PRO A 8 -12.64 1.68 -9.93
C PRO A 8 -11.18 1.24 -9.76
N ALA A 9 -10.91 -0.07 -9.78
CA ALA A 9 -9.59 -0.68 -9.79
C ALA A 9 -9.64 -2.08 -10.43
N PHE A 10 -8.48 -2.61 -10.83
CA PHE A 10 -8.34 -3.89 -11.53
C PHE A 10 -8.68 -5.13 -10.66
N TYR A 11 -8.61 -4.98 -9.33
CA TYR A 11 -8.95 -6.01 -8.34
C TYR A 11 -10.32 -5.77 -7.69
N ALA A 12 -10.99 -4.65 -8.00
CA ALA A 12 -12.26 -4.31 -7.38
C ALA A 12 -13.30 -5.38 -7.72
N ALA A 13 -14.05 -5.81 -6.71
CA ALA A 13 -15.18 -6.69 -6.89
C ALA A 13 -16.43 -5.85 -7.23
N ARG A 14 -17.52 -6.53 -7.61
CA ARG A 14 -18.81 -5.85 -7.80
C ARG A 14 -19.30 -5.33 -6.45
N ALA A 15 -19.81 -4.09 -6.41
CA ALA A 15 -20.17 -3.43 -5.16
C ALA A 15 -21.19 -4.20 -4.32
N GLY A 16 -21.07 -4.11 -2.99
CA GLY A 16 -21.99 -4.60 -1.97
C GLY A 16 -21.52 -5.80 -1.15
N GLY A 17 -21.90 -5.79 0.13
CA GLY A 17 -21.64 -6.87 1.08
C GLY A 17 -20.15 -7.03 1.37
N TRP A 18 -19.70 -8.26 1.53
CA TRP A 18 -18.29 -8.58 1.78
C TRP A 18 -17.35 -8.14 0.63
N ARG A 19 -17.86 -7.95 -0.59
CA ARG A 19 -17.09 -7.54 -1.76
C ARG A 19 -16.59 -6.09 -1.67
N ASP A 20 -17.31 -5.25 -0.93
CA ASP A 20 -16.84 -3.89 -0.62
C ASP A 20 -15.64 -3.96 0.32
N TRP A 21 -15.70 -4.81 1.35
CA TRP A 21 -14.55 -5.08 2.24
C TRP A 21 -13.35 -5.65 1.49
N TRP A 22 -13.57 -6.58 0.55
CA TRP A 22 -12.52 -7.06 -0.35
C TRP A 22 -11.93 -5.92 -1.19
N THR A 23 -12.76 -5.02 -1.69
CA THR A 23 -12.30 -3.90 -2.54
C THR A 23 -11.50 -2.88 -1.74
N ILE A 24 -11.97 -2.48 -0.54
CA ILE A 24 -11.20 -1.56 0.32
C ILE A 24 -10.00 -2.22 0.97
N LEU A 25 -9.96 -3.56 1.13
CA LEU A 25 -8.74 -4.24 1.56
C LEU A 25 -7.59 -4.02 0.57
N HIS A 26 -7.88 -3.65 -0.69
CA HIS A 26 -6.87 -3.49 -1.73
C HIS A 26 -5.87 -4.67 -1.78
N PRO A 27 -6.30 -5.95 -1.86
CA PRO A 27 -5.46 -7.11 -1.57
C PRO A 27 -4.07 -7.11 -2.24
N PRO A 28 -3.92 -6.80 -3.56
CA PRO A 28 -2.60 -6.74 -4.16
C PRO A 28 -1.71 -5.65 -3.56
N TYR A 29 -2.27 -4.48 -3.21
CA TYR A 29 -1.51 -3.40 -2.60
C TYR A 29 -1.25 -3.64 -1.11
N THR A 30 -2.20 -4.19 -0.35
CA THR A 30 -1.94 -4.57 1.05
C THR A 30 -0.81 -5.59 1.13
N ALA A 31 -0.89 -6.66 0.34
CA ALA A 31 0.15 -7.69 0.33
C ALA A 31 1.51 -7.12 -0.10
N TRP A 32 1.53 -6.21 -1.08
CA TRP A 32 2.73 -5.49 -1.49
C TRP A 32 3.34 -4.70 -0.33
N HIS A 33 2.59 -3.84 0.36
CA HIS A 33 3.13 -3.02 1.44
C HIS A 33 3.56 -3.86 2.66
N LEU A 34 2.84 -4.94 2.97
CA LEU A 34 3.28 -5.91 3.98
C LEU A 34 4.57 -6.62 3.59
N SER A 35 4.83 -6.82 2.28
CA SER A 35 6.09 -7.37 1.80
C SER A 35 7.28 -6.49 2.18
N TYR A 36 7.12 -5.17 2.26
CA TYR A 36 8.19 -4.28 2.72
C TYR A 36 8.54 -4.46 4.19
N VAL A 37 7.55 -4.74 5.06
CA VAL A 37 7.79 -5.11 6.47
C VAL A 37 8.64 -6.37 6.54
N VAL A 38 8.31 -7.37 5.72
CA VAL A 38 9.08 -8.64 5.65
C VAL A 38 10.49 -8.40 5.13
N LEU A 39 10.66 -7.65 4.04
CA LEU A 39 11.98 -7.34 3.50
C LEU A 39 12.86 -6.63 4.54
N GLY A 40 12.31 -5.64 5.23
CA GLY A 40 13.01 -4.96 6.32
C GLY A 40 13.37 -5.92 7.46
N GLY A 41 12.38 -6.65 7.99
CA GLY A 41 12.59 -7.54 9.14
C GLY A 41 13.53 -8.70 8.85
N CYS A 42 13.41 -9.35 7.70
CA CYS A 42 14.25 -10.48 7.35
C CYS A 42 15.67 -10.09 6.95
N LEU A 43 15.94 -8.81 6.61
CA LEU A 43 17.30 -8.33 6.38
C LEU A 43 18.06 -7.98 7.68
N ALA A 44 17.38 -7.89 8.82
CA ALA A 44 18.03 -7.70 10.12
C ALA A 44 18.98 -8.87 10.46
N PRO A 45 19.98 -8.69 11.34
CA PRO A 45 20.98 -9.73 11.63
C PRO A 45 20.37 -11.03 12.17
N HIS A 46 19.41 -10.93 13.10
CA HIS A 46 18.79 -12.05 13.79
C HIS A 46 17.26 -11.92 13.74
N PRO A 47 16.63 -12.30 12.62
CA PRO A 47 15.18 -12.18 12.49
C PRO A 47 14.47 -13.19 13.40
N ASP A 48 13.55 -12.68 14.21
CA ASP A 48 12.65 -13.47 15.05
C ASP A 48 11.25 -13.53 14.43
N ALA A 49 10.74 -14.75 14.27
CA ALA A 49 9.44 -15.00 13.63
C ALA A 49 8.27 -14.35 14.42
N THR A 50 8.33 -14.36 15.75
CA THR A 50 7.27 -13.79 16.59
C THR A 50 7.18 -12.28 16.44
N ARG A 51 8.33 -11.58 16.51
CA ARG A 51 8.44 -10.14 16.27
C ARG A 51 8.00 -9.78 14.85
N LEU A 52 8.33 -10.62 13.86
CA LEU A 52 7.97 -10.36 12.46
C LEU A 52 6.46 -10.46 12.26
N VAL A 53 5.83 -11.53 12.77
CA VAL A 53 4.38 -11.72 12.69
C VAL A 53 3.64 -10.60 13.44
N ALA A 54 4.11 -10.21 14.63
CA ALA A 54 3.53 -9.10 15.37
C ALA A 54 3.60 -7.78 14.59
N THR A 55 4.74 -7.50 13.94
CA THR A 55 4.91 -6.31 13.10
C THR A 55 4.01 -6.36 11.87
N LEU A 56 3.88 -7.52 11.22
CA LEU A 56 2.97 -7.73 10.10
C LEU A 56 1.51 -7.49 10.48
N LEU A 57 1.07 -8.01 11.64
CA LEU A 57 -0.29 -7.78 12.14
C LEU A 57 -0.52 -6.29 12.44
N ALA A 58 0.45 -5.62 13.08
CA ALA A 58 0.35 -4.18 13.34
C ALA A 58 0.21 -3.37 12.04
N PHE A 59 1.02 -3.66 11.02
CA PHE A 59 0.89 -3.00 9.72
C PHE A 59 -0.40 -3.40 9.00
N PHE A 60 -0.84 -4.66 9.08
CA PHE A 60 -2.11 -5.06 8.48
C PHE A 60 -3.28 -4.24 9.05
N PHE A 61 -3.32 -4.04 10.36
CA PHE A 61 -4.36 -3.21 10.98
C PHE A 61 -4.20 -1.72 10.64
N ALA A 62 -2.97 -1.19 10.61
CA ALA A 62 -2.72 0.21 10.30
C ALA A 62 -2.98 0.56 8.82
N VAL A 63 -2.34 -0.15 7.89
CA VAL A 63 -2.41 0.16 6.45
C VAL A 63 -3.45 -0.67 5.70
N GLY A 64 -3.61 -1.95 6.05
CA GLY A 64 -4.56 -2.85 5.37
C GLY A 64 -6.02 -2.59 5.74
N VAL A 65 -6.27 -2.16 6.98
CA VAL A 65 -7.61 -1.83 7.49
C VAL A 65 -7.79 -0.33 7.64
N ALA A 66 -7.02 0.32 8.51
CA ALA A 66 -7.36 1.68 8.91
C ALA A 66 -7.12 2.73 7.82
N ALA A 67 -5.95 2.73 7.18
CA ALA A 67 -5.66 3.65 6.09
C ALA A 67 -6.68 3.53 4.95
N HIS A 68 -7.03 2.31 4.54
CA HIS A 68 -8.02 2.10 3.49
C HIS A 68 -9.43 2.50 3.89
N ALA A 69 -9.82 2.28 5.14
CA ALA A 69 -11.11 2.74 5.64
C ALA A 69 -11.17 4.28 5.67
N LEU A 70 -10.08 4.96 6.05
CA LEU A 70 -9.97 6.42 5.98
C LEU A 70 -10.03 6.95 4.55
N ASP A 71 -9.28 6.34 3.63
CA ASP A 71 -9.28 6.70 2.20
C ASP A 71 -10.68 6.56 1.60
N GLU A 72 -11.37 5.46 1.91
CA GLU A 72 -12.74 5.26 1.42
C GLU A 72 -13.74 6.21 2.06
N ALA A 73 -13.59 6.54 3.35
CA ALA A 73 -14.43 7.55 4.02
C ALA A 73 -14.22 8.95 3.43
N HIS A 74 -13.09 9.18 2.77
CA HIS A 74 -12.78 10.44 2.09
C HIS A 74 -13.30 10.45 0.64
N GLY A 75 -14.63 10.42 0.49
CA GLY A 75 -15.29 10.63 -0.80
C GLY A 75 -15.51 9.37 -1.65
N HIS A 76 -15.46 8.19 -1.04
CA HIS A 76 -15.74 6.90 -1.69
C HIS A 76 -15.05 6.68 -3.05
N PRO A 77 -13.71 6.83 -3.14
CA PRO A 77 -12.96 6.63 -4.37
C PRO A 77 -13.13 5.23 -4.99
N LEU A 78 -13.44 4.21 -4.19
CA LEU A 78 -13.75 2.85 -4.66
C LEU A 78 -15.24 2.59 -4.85
N ARG A 79 -16.09 3.61 -4.64
CA ARG A 79 -17.54 3.54 -4.87
C ARG A 79 -18.19 2.39 -4.09
N THR A 80 -17.72 2.14 -2.87
CA THR A 80 -18.32 1.10 -2.01
C THR A 80 -19.63 1.58 -1.42
N ARG A 81 -20.41 0.65 -0.84
CA ARG A 81 -21.67 0.96 -0.15
C ARG A 81 -21.54 0.89 1.37
N ILE A 82 -20.30 0.91 1.88
CA ILE A 82 -20.05 0.85 3.32
C ILE A 82 -20.39 2.23 3.92
N PRO A 83 -21.24 2.30 4.96
CA PRO A 83 -21.55 3.59 5.59
C PRO A 83 -20.32 4.24 6.23
N ASP A 84 -20.17 5.56 6.11
CA ASP A 84 -19.04 6.32 6.70
C ASP A 84 -18.77 5.98 8.16
N ARG A 85 -19.83 5.85 8.97
CA ARG A 85 -19.69 5.48 10.39
C ARG A 85 -18.94 4.16 10.57
N VAL A 86 -19.19 3.19 9.70
CA VAL A 86 -18.53 1.88 9.74
C VAL A 86 -17.07 2.00 9.29
N LEU A 87 -16.79 2.83 8.29
CA LEU A 87 -15.42 3.13 7.84
C LEU A 87 -14.60 3.81 8.94
N TRP A 88 -15.14 4.83 9.59
CA TRP A 88 -14.48 5.52 10.71
C TRP A 88 -14.26 4.59 11.91
N LEU A 89 -15.22 3.71 12.24
CA LEU A 89 -15.05 2.70 13.28
C LEU A 89 -13.95 1.69 12.93
N ALA A 90 -13.92 1.20 11.69
CA ALA A 90 -12.87 0.30 11.22
C ALA A 90 -11.49 0.98 11.25
N ALA A 91 -11.42 2.26 10.87
CA ALA A 91 -10.21 3.07 10.98
C ALA A 91 -9.72 3.23 12.41
N GLY A 92 -10.60 3.63 13.33
CA GLY A 92 -10.26 3.77 14.75
C GLY A 92 -9.84 2.45 15.38
N ALA A 93 -10.58 1.37 15.13
CA ALA A 93 -10.27 0.04 15.66
C ALA A 93 -8.96 -0.53 15.11
N GLY A 94 -8.70 -0.38 13.80
CA GLY A 94 -7.45 -0.80 13.18
C GLY A 94 -6.24 -0.04 13.72
N LEU A 95 -6.32 1.30 13.85
CA LEU A 95 -5.25 2.08 14.46
C LEU A 95 -5.01 1.71 15.92
N ALA A 96 -6.08 1.55 16.71
CA ALA A 96 -5.96 1.13 18.11
C ALA A 96 -5.29 -0.25 18.24
N ALA A 97 -5.67 -1.22 17.40
CA ALA A 97 -5.04 -2.55 17.38
C ALA A 97 -3.55 -2.48 16.99
N ALA A 98 -3.21 -1.70 15.97
CA ALA A 98 -1.82 -1.51 15.54
C ALA A 98 -0.96 -0.87 16.65
N VAL A 99 -1.46 0.19 17.29
CA VAL A 99 -0.77 0.87 18.40
C VAL A 99 -0.63 -0.05 19.60
N ALA A 100 -1.68 -0.81 19.96
CA ALA A 100 -1.63 -1.76 21.07
C ALA A 100 -0.58 -2.85 20.84
N LEU A 101 -0.50 -3.42 19.62
CA LEU A 101 0.54 -4.37 19.25
C LEU A 101 1.94 -3.75 19.33
N GLY A 102 2.10 -2.51 18.86
CA GLY A 102 3.35 -1.77 18.98
C GLY A 102 3.78 -1.57 20.44
N ILE A 103 2.88 -1.08 21.28
CA ILE A 103 3.12 -0.87 22.73
C ILE A 103 3.50 -2.20 23.41
N ALA A 104 2.79 -3.29 23.09
CA ALA A 104 3.11 -4.62 23.61
C ALA A 104 4.50 -5.13 23.17
N GLY A 105 5.05 -4.62 22.07
CA GLY A 105 6.39 -4.91 21.59
C GLY A 105 7.50 -4.12 22.29
N VAL A 106 7.20 -2.98 22.93
CA VAL A 106 8.20 -2.08 23.53
C VAL A 106 9.12 -2.78 24.55
N PRO A 107 8.62 -3.64 25.47
CA PRO A 107 9.51 -4.34 26.41
C PRO A 107 10.53 -5.27 25.74
N ARG A 108 10.28 -5.71 24.50
CA ARG A 108 11.17 -6.62 23.76
C ARG A 108 12.09 -5.88 22.79
N VAL A 109 11.64 -4.79 22.19
CA VAL A 109 12.36 -4.04 21.13
C VAL A 109 13.06 -2.79 21.68
N GLY A 110 12.61 -2.29 22.83
CA GLY A 110 13.13 -1.08 23.47
C GLY A 110 12.35 0.20 23.10
N LEU A 111 12.68 1.28 23.82
CA LEU A 111 11.97 2.56 23.75
C LEU A 111 12.02 3.23 22.37
N GLY A 112 13.02 2.91 21.54
CA GLY A 112 13.11 3.45 20.18
C GLY A 112 11.91 3.08 19.30
N LEU A 113 11.21 1.98 19.62
CA LEU A 113 9.98 1.59 18.92
C LEU A 113 8.87 2.63 19.06
N LEU A 114 8.86 3.42 20.15
CA LEU A 114 7.88 4.48 20.37
C LEU A 114 7.90 5.53 19.24
N ALA A 115 9.06 5.82 18.65
CA ALA A 115 9.16 6.74 17.52
C ALA A 115 8.32 6.25 16.32
N PHE A 116 8.36 4.95 16.02
CA PHE A 116 7.55 4.34 14.96
C PHE A 116 6.07 4.25 15.33
N ILE A 117 5.75 3.94 16.59
CA ILE A 117 4.37 3.90 17.10
C ILE A 117 3.70 5.28 17.02
N ILE A 118 4.45 6.36 17.22
CA ILE A 118 3.95 7.73 17.09
C ILE A 118 3.89 8.16 15.63
N ALA A 119 4.94 7.91 14.85
CA ALA A 119 5.01 8.30 13.45
C ALA A 119 3.95 7.59 12.59
N GLY A 120 3.69 6.30 12.82
CA GLY A 120 2.76 5.51 12.01
C GLY A 120 1.35 6.09 11.93
N PRO A 121 0.63 6.31 13.05
CA PRO A 121 -0.69 6.94 13.05
C PRO A 121 -0.70 8.35 12.45
N VAL A 122 0.37 9.14 12.66
CA VAL A 122 0.51 10.47 12.04
C VAL A 122 0.60 10.37 10.52
N LEU A 123 1.38 9.41 9.99
CA LEU A 123 1.47 9.18 8.55
C LEU A 123 0.14 8.66 7.98
N VAL A 124 -0.51 7.71 8.66
CA VAL A 124 -1.82 7.17 8.23
C VAL A 124 -2.88 8.27 8.20
N ALA A 125 -3.06 9.02 9.28
CA ALA A 125 -4.05 10.09 9.33
C ALA A 125 -3.67 11.24 8.38
N GLY A 126 -2.39 11.65 8.39
CA GLY A 126 -1.89 12.76 7.59
C GLY A 126 -2.04 12.56 6.09
N TYR A 127 -1.77 11.36 5.59
CA TYR A 127 -1.88 11.04 4.17
C TYR A 127 -3.34 10.88 3.70
N ASN A 128 -4.16 10.13 4.46
CA ASN A 128 -5.51 9.76 4.02
C ASN A 128 -6.55 10.87 4.27
N LEU A 129 -6.32 11.74 5.26
CA LEU A 129 -7.19 12.90 5.52
C LEU A 129 -6.66 14.18 4.88
N GLU A 130 -5.59 14.08 4.07
CA GLU A 130 -4.92 15.20 3.43
C GLU A 130 -4.58 16.36 4.41
N LEU A 131 -4.21 16.00 5.65
CA LEU A 131 -3.84 16.98 6.68
C LEU A 131 -2.68 17.86 6.18
N LEU A 132 -2.57 19.07 6.72
CA LEU A 132 -1.58 20.07 6.30
C LEU A 132 -1.76 20.53 4.82
N GLY A 133 -2.99 20.48 4.31
CA GLY A 133 -3.31 20.92 2.94
C GLY A 133 -2.76 19.99 1.87
N GLY A 134 -2.73 18.68 2.13
CA GLY A 134 -2.32 17.67 1.15
C GLY A 134 -0.81 17.54 0.91
N ARG A 135 0.05 18.22 1.70
CA ARG A 135 1.52 18.16 1.53
C ARG A 135 2.10 16.73 1.63
N LEU A 136 1.51 15.90 2.49
CA LEU A 136 1.86 14.48 2.61
C LEU A 136 1.26 13.62 1.48
N HIS A 137 0.20 14.11 0.82
CA HIS A 137 -0.46 13.45 -0.31
C HIS A 137 0.30 13.69 -1.64
N SER A 138 1.61 13.46 -1.61
CA SER A 138 2.49 13.53 -2.78
C SER A 138 3.04 12.16 -3.14
N ASP A 139 3.60 11.99 -4.33
CA ASP A 139 4.21 10.72 -4.75
C ASP A 139 5.43 10.37 -3.89
N VAL A 140 6.20 11.38 -3.47
CA VAL A 140 7.32 11.23 -2.53
C VAL A 140 6.82 10.89 -1.12
N GLY A 141 5.78 11.59 -0.64
CA GLY A 141 5.16 11.31 0.66
C GLY A 141 4.59 9.90 0.73
N PHE A 142 3.96 9.43 -0.35
CA PHE A 142 3.51 8.05 -0.49
C PHE A 142 4.70 7.08 -0.45
N ALA A 143 5.72 7.29 -1.28
CA ALA A 143 6.89 6.40 -1.35
C ALA A 143 7.63 6.29 0.00
N PHE A 144 7.70 7.38 0.76
CA PHE A 144 8.27 7.36 2.10
C PHE A 144 7.37 6.61 3.10
N SER A 145 6.09 6.95 3.15
CA SER A 145 5.17 6.47 4.19
C SER A 145 4.69 5.04 3.97
N TRP A 146 4.54 4.62 2.71
CA TRP A 146 4.11 3.27 2.32
C TRP A 146 5.28 2.40 1.85
N GLY A 147 6.44 2.95 1.49
CA GLY A 147 7.62 2.19 1.08
C GLY A 147 8.68 2.07 2.17
N ALA A 148 9.40 3.18 2.40
CA ALA A 148 10.54 3.22 3.32
C ALA A 148 10.14 2.94 4.78
N PHE A 149 9.07 3.56 5.26
CA PHE A 149 8.66 3.47 6.66
C PHE A 149 8.31 2.04 7.11
N PRO A 150 7.52 1.23 6.36
CA PRO A 150 7.30 -0.17 6.69
C PRO A 150 8.59 -1.00 6.73
N ALA A 151 9.51 -0.78 5.79
CA ALA A 151 10.80 -1.49 5.77
C ALA A 151 11.68 -1.12 6.97
N LEU A 152 11.80 0.17 7.29
CA LEU A 152 12.53 0.64 8.48
C LEU A 152 11.92 0.10 9.78
N THR A 153 10.60 0.10 9.88
CA THR A 153 9.92 -0.42 11.08
C THR A 153 10.14 -1.92 11.23
N GLY A 154 10.00 -2.67 10.13
CA GLY A 154 10.30 -4.11 10.11
C GLY A 154 11.74 -4.41 10.53
N TYR A 155 12.71 -3.68 9.98
CA TYR A 155 14.12 -3.83 10.36
C TYR A 155 14.36 -3.47 11.82
N PHE A 156 13.87 -2.31 12.28
CA PHE A 156 14.08 -1.85 13.65
C PHE A 156 13.44 -2.78 14.68
N ALA A 157 12.26 -3.33 14.39
CA ALA A 157 11.61 -4.30 15.27
C ALA A 157 12.46 -5.56 15.52
N GLN A 158 13.40 -5.87 14.63
CA GLN A 158 14.27 -7.04 14.71
C GLN A 158 15.68 -6.68 15.22
N ALA A 159 16.25 -5.58 14.74
CA ALA A 159 17.64 -5.20 15.02
C ALA A 159 17.82 -4.19 16.16
N GLU A 160 16.75 -3.50 16.55
CA GLU A 160 16.75 -2.45 17.61
C GLU A 160 17.66 -1.25 17.29
N ARG A 161 18.12 -1.15 16.03
CA ARG A 161 18.96 -0.09 15.48
C ARG A 161 18.69 0.08 13.99
N LEU A 162 19.11 1.22 13.46
CA LEU A 162 19.16 1.48 12.01
C LEU A 162 20.61 1.60 11.59
N ASP A 163 21.01 0.78 10.62
CA ASP A 163 22.33 0.77 10.02
C ASP A 163 22.22 0.90 8.49
N LEU A 164 23.34 0.73 7.78
CA LEU A 164 23.36 0.85 6.33
C LEU A 164 22.40 -0.12 5.63
N VAL A 165 22.19 -1.33 6.15
CA VAL A 165 21.27 -2.31 5.55
C VAL A 165 19.84 -1.78 5.65
N ALA A 166 19.47 -1.21 6.80
CA ALA A 166 18.16 -0.57 7.00
C ALA A 166 17.93 0.58 6.01
N LEU A 167 18.94 1.41 5.77
CA LEU A 167 18.85 2.53 4.82
C LEU A 167 18.75 2.06 3.37
N LEU A 168 19.49 1.00 2.99
CA LEU A 168 19.44 0.45 1.64
C LEU A 168 18.08 -0.20 1.33
N VAL A 169 17.53 -0.99 2.26
CA VAL A 169 16.18 -1.56 2.07
C VAL A 169 15.12 -0.46 2.05
N ALA A 170 15.26 0.58 2.87
CA ALA A 170 14.36 1.74 2.83
C ALA A 170 14.41 2.46 1.49
N GLY A 171 15.60 2.68 0.92
CA GLY A 171 15.78 3.28 -0.40
C GLY A 171 15.18 2.43 -1.52
N GLY A 172 15.39 1.11 -1.50
CA GLY A 172 14.80 0.19 -2.48
C GLY A 172 13.27 0.17 -2.42
N THR A 173 12.71 0.06 -1.22
CA THR A 173 11.25 0.04 -1.01
C THR A 173 10.60 1.39 -1.29
N PHE A 174 11.29 2.50 -1.02
CA PHE A 174 10.90 3.83 -1.49
C PHE A 174 10.78 3.87 -3.02
N GLY A 175 11.83 3.45 -3.74
CA GLY A 175 11.85 3.45 -5.21
C GLY A 175 10.73 2.59 -5.80
N LEU A 176 10.50 1.41 -5.24
CA LEU A 176 9.43 0.51 -5.67
C LEU A 176 8.03 1.09 -5.39
N SER A 177 7.84 1.75 -4.25
CA SER A 177 6.57 2.41 -3.91
C SER A 177 6.32 3.65 -4.78
N TYR A 178 7.37 4.40 -5.12
CA TYR A 178 7.31 5.51 -6.09
C TYR A 178 6.93 5.01 -7.49
N ALA A 179 7.54 3.92 -7.96
CA ALA A 179 7.19 3.30 -9.24
C ALA A 179 5.72 2.82 -9.24
N GLN A 180 5.28 2.17 -8.16
CA GLN A 180 3.89 1.76 -7.98
C GLN A 180 2.94 2.95 -8.03
N ARG A 181 3.30 4.07 -7.40
CA ARG A 181 2.49 5.30 -7.43
C ARG A 181 2.44 5.89 -8.84
N SER A 182 3.58 5.95 -9.52
CA SER A 182 3.73 6.47 -10.89
C SER A 182 2.87 5.70 -11.90
N LEU A 183 2.70 4.39 -11.70
CA LEU A 183 1.82 3.56 -12.53
C LEU A 183 0.35 3.65 -12.12
N SER A 184 0.07 3.67 -10.82
CA SER A 184 -1.29 3.61 -10.29
C SER A 184 -2.05 4.93 -10.41
N THR A 185 -1.37 6.08 -10.35
CA THR A 185 -1.99 7.41 -10.50
C THR A 185 -2.68 7.57 -11.86
N PRO A 186 -2.00 7.38 -13.01
CA PRO A 186 -2.67 7.45 -14.32
C PRO A 186 -3.73 6.35 -14.50
N ALA A 187 -3.53 5.14 -13.96
CA ALA A 187 -4.54 4.08 -14.02
C ALA A 187 -5.82 4.46 -13.25
N ARG A 188 -5.70 5.07 -12.07
CA ARG A 188 -6.85 5.59 -11.30
C ARG A 188 -7.55 6.73 -12.04
N LEU A 189 -6.81 7.63 -12.67
CA LEU A 189 -7.38 8.71 -13.49
C LEU A 189 -8.25 8.14 -14.60
N LEU A 190 -7.72 7.21 -15.40
CA LEU A 190 -8.41 6.54 -16.50
C LEU A 190 -9.68 5.81 -16.03
N ARG A 191 -9.61 5.08 -14.91
CA ARG A 191 -10.78 4.32 -14.40
C ARG A 191 -11.85 5.18 -13.75
N ARG A 192 -11.45 6.22 -13.02
CA ARG A 192 -12.33 6.91 -12.07
C ARG A 192 -12.85 8.25 -12.59
N ARG A 193 -12.12 8.91 -13.48
CA ARG A 193 -12.42 10.30 -13.92
C ARG A 193 -12.53 10.47 -15.43
N VAL A 194 -11.84 9.67 -16.24
CA VAL A 194 -11.90 9.78 -17.71
C VAL A 194 -13.22 9.20 -18.21
N ILE A 195 -13.88 9.92 -19.12
CA ILE A 195 -15.17 9.53 -19.71
C ILE A 195 -14.96 8.90 -21.10
N ALA A 196 -13.99 9.39 -21.87
CA ALA A 196 -13.60 8.86 -23.17
C ALA A 196 -12.14 9.18 -23.48
N VAL A 197 -11.47 8.28 -24.21
CA VAL A 197 -10.18 8.50 -24.86
C VAL A 197 -10.36 8.27 -26.36
N ASP A 198 -9.93 9.24 -27.16
CA ASP A 198 -9.97 9.16 -28.62
C ASP A 198 -8.67 9.71 -29.20
N GLY A 199 -8.03 8.93 -30.08
CA GLY A 199 -6.80 9.31 -30.75
C GLY A 199 -6.34 8.27 -31.77
N ALA A 200 -5.24 8.54 -32.46
CA ALA A 200 -4.59 7.60 -33.34
C ALA A 200 -3.07 7.79 -33.34
N LEU A 201 -2.33 6.68 -33.44
CA LEU A 201 -0.92 6.65 -33.78
C LEU A 201 -0.80 6.38 -35.27
N THR A 202 -0.03 7.20 -35.97
CA THR A 202 0.46 6.88 -37.30
C THR A 202 1.89 6.38 -37.15
N LEU A 203 2.11 5.12 -37.50
CA LEU A 203 3.43 4.49 -37.44
C LEU A 203 4.25 4.88 -38.68
N GLU A 204 5.57 4.66 -38.62
CA GLU A 204 6.49 5.00 -39.71
C GLU A 204 6.17 4.28 -41.03
N ASP A 205 5.57 3.09 -40.95
CA ASP A 205 5.11 2.30 -42.11
C ASP A 205 3.74 2.76 -42.66
N GLY A 206 3.18 3.84 -42.12
CA GLY A 206 1.85 4.35 -42.48
C GLY A 206 0.69 3.64 -41.79
N THR A 207 0.94 2.61 -40.97
CA THR A 207 -0.11 1.92 -40.21
C THR A 207 -0.73 2.87 -39.20
N VAL A 208 -2.06 3.00 -39.24
CA VAL A 208 -2.82 3.79 -38.26
C VAL A 208 -3.37 2.87 -37.17
N ARG A 209 -2.99 3.11 -35.92
CA ARG A 209 -3.52 2.42 -34.73
C ARG A 209 -4.37 3.36 -33.90
N ARG A 210 -5.61 2.97 -33.60
CA ARG A 210 -6.50 3.76 -32.73
C ARG A 210 -6.02 3.70 -31.29
N ILE A 211 -6.04 4.85 -30.62
CA ILE A 211 -5.80 4.97 -29.18
C ILE A 211 -7.16 4.96 -28.49
N ASP A 212 -7.35 3.98 -27.62
CA ASP A 212 -8.51 3.87 -26.74
C ASP A 212 -8.06 3.76 -25.27
N ASP A 213 -9.02 3.73 -24.35
CA ASP A 213 -8.74 3.62 -22.92
C ASP A 213 -7.97 2.34 -22.56
N ARG A 214 -8.23 1.23 -23.27
CA ARG A 214 -7.58 -0.07 -23.01
C ARG A 214 -6.10 -0.01 -23.37
N MET A 215 -5.78 0.58 -24.51
CA MET A 215 -4.40 0.78 -24.95
C MET A 215 -3.55 1.53 -23.91
N LEU A 216 -4.13 2.50 -23.21
CA LEU A 216 -3.44 3.25 -22.14
C LEU A 216 -3.43 2.51 -20.80
N LEU A 217 -4.53 1.83 -20.44
CA LEU A 217 -4.69 1.21 -19.12
C LEU A 217 -3.96 -0.14 -18.99
N ASP A 218 -4.00 -0.98 -20.03
CA ASP A 218 -3.46 -2.33 -20.01
C ASP A 218 -1.98 -2.44 -19.64
N PRO A 219 -1.04 -1.62 -20.17
CA PRO A 219 0.36 -1.70 -19.76
C PRO A 219 0.54 -1.34 -18.28
N LEU A 220 -0.19 -0.33 -17.76
CA LEU A 220 -0.12 0.10 -16.37
C LEU A 220 -0.58 -1.03 -15.43
N GLU A 221 -1.71 -1.66 -15.72
CA GLU A 221 -2.26 -2.70 -14.86
C GLU A 221 -1.50 -4.01 -14.94
N ARG A 222 -0.97 -4.37 -16.11
CA ARG A 222 -0.08 -5.53 -16.24
C ARG A 222 1.16 -5.36 -15.38
N ALA A 223 1.79 -4.19 -15.43
CA ALA A 223 2.95 -3.87 -14.60
C ALA A 223 2.60 -3.89 -13.10
N LEU A 224 1.48 -3.26 -12.70
CA LEU A 224 1.03 -3.24 -11.31
C LEU A 224 0.72 -4.64 -10.77
N ARG A 225 0.04 -5.49 -11.56
CA ARG A 225 -0.22 -6.89 -11.19
C ARG A 225 1.08 -7.66 -11.05
N ALA A 226 1.99 -7.53 -12.02
CA ALA A 226 3.30 -8.17 -12.02
C ALA A 226 4.09 -7.83 -10.75
N LEU A 227 4.24 -6.54 -10.46
CA LEU A 227 4.97 -6.08 -9.29
C LEU A 227 4.30 -6.54 -7.98
N SER A 228 2.96 -6.58 -7.92
CA SER A 228 2.23 -7.00 -6.72
C SER A 228 2.59 -8.43 -6.29
N TRP A 229 2.55 -9.39 -7.21
CA TRP A 229 2.91 -10.78 -6.85
C TRP A 229 4.42 -10.97 -6.75
N SER A 230 5.24 -10.28 -7.56
CA SER A 230 6.70 -10.35 -7.46
C SER A 230 7.20 -9.92 -6.08
N MET A 231 6.64 -8.84 -5.52
CA MET A 231 7.01 -8.36 -4.19
C MET A 231 6.68 -9.37 -3.09
N VAL A 232 5.48 -9.96 -3.16
CA VAL A 232 5.07 -11.00 -2.22
C VAL A 232 5.97 -12.23 -2.31
N THR A 233 6.26 -12.70 -3.53
CA THR A 233 7.15 -13.84 -3.74
C THR A 233 8.56 -13.58 -3.22
N LEU A 234 9.13 -12.40 -3.48
CA LEU A 234 10.46 -12.02 -2.97
C LEU A 234 10.49 -11.95 -1.43
N ALA A 235 9.48 -11.35 -0.82
CA ALA A 235 9.36 -11.29 0.63
C ALA A 235 9.22 -12.68 1.26
N VAL A 236 8.36 -13.54 0.70
CA VAL A 236 8.19 -14.92 1.19
C VAL A 236 9.47 -15.72 1.02
N ALA A 237 10.13 -15.65 -0.14
CA ALA A 237 11.39 -16.33 -0.38
C ALA A 237 12.48 -15.91 0.63
N LEU A 238 12.59 -14.62 0.92
CA LEU A 238 13.53 -14.11 1.92
C LEU A 238 13.15 -14.56 3.33
N ALA A 239 11.87 -14.52 3.70
CA ALA A 239 11.41 -15.00 5.00
C ALA A 239 11.74 -16.48 5.19
N VAL A 240 11.48 -17.31 4.16
CA VAL A 240 11.82 -18.73 4.19
C VAL A 240 13.32 -18.91 4.35
N ALA A 241 14.14 -18.19 3.58
CA ALA A 241 15.60 -18.31 3.64
C ALA A 241 16.23 -17.84 4.96
N ARG A 242 15.52 -17.03 5.76
CA ARG A 242 16.05 -16.41 6.99
C ARG A 242 15.47 -16.97 8.28
N LEU A 243 14.35 -17.70 8.20
CA LEU A 243 13.61 -18.23 9.36
C LEU A 243 13.50 -19.76 9.37
N HIS A 244 13.93 -20.44 8.30
CA HIS A 244 14.11 -21.89 8.26
C HIS A 244 15.57 -22.29 8.54
#